data_AF-A0A7K5Y758-F1
#
_entry.id   AF-A0A7K5Y758-F1
#
_cell.length_a   1.000
_cell.length_b   1.000
_cell.length_c   1.000
_cell.angle_alpha   90.00
_cell.angle_beta   90.00
_cell.angle_gamma   90.00
#
_symmetry.space_group_name_H-M   'P 1'
#
loop_
_entity.id
_entity.type
_entity.pdbx_description
1 polymer ?
#
loop_
_entity_poly.entity_id
_entity_poly.type
_entity_poly.pdbx_seq_one_letter_code
_entity_poly.pdbx_strand_id
1 'polypeptide(L)'
;AGDNSPCQKIEDPECKCRQGYSCVDRPCLYCEKLPECGEGEELVKIGSADFTFKCRPCEPGTYSNVKNGWCRNWTDCESFGFLTIKQGNSTHNTVC
;
A
#
# COMPACT_ATOMS: atom_id res chain seq x y z
N ALA A 1 3.25 -10.09 -25.36
CA ALA A 1 4.54 -9.49 -24.99
C ALA A 1 4.24 -8.19 -24.26
N GLY A 2 4.73 -8.03 -23.03
CA GLY A 2 4.42 -6.87 -22.18
C GLY A 2 5.12 -5.63 -22.69
N ASP A 3 4.34 -4.66 -23.11
CA ASP A 3 4.81 -3.43 -23.74
C ASP A 3 5.47 -2.53 -22.69
N ASN A 4 6.77 -2.28 -22.89
CA ASN A 4 7.62 -1.44 -22.05
C ASN A 4 7.70 -0.03 -22.67
N SER A 5 6.55 0.51 -23.11
CA SER A 5 6.50 1.81 -23.74
C SER A 5 6.29 2.91 -22.70
N PRO A 6 7.06 4.01 -22.73
CA PRO A 6 6.71 5.23 -22.02
C PRO A 6 5.33 5.69 -22.53
N CYS A 7 4.44 6.19 -21.65
CA CYS A 7 3.09 6.67 -22.00
C CYS A 7 3.18 7.52 -23.28
N GLN A 8 2.85 6.94 -24.44
CA GLN A 8 2.98 7.64 -25.71
C GLN A 8 1.75 8.51 -25.89
N LYS A 9 1.94 9.79 -25.52
CA LYS A 9 1.19 10.98 -25.94
C LYS A 9 0.06 11.44 -25.01
N ILE A 10 -0.01 12.77 -24.96
CA ILE A 10 -0.70 13.69 -24.05
C ILE A 10 -2.24 13.60 -24.11
N GLU A 11 -2.80 12.68 -24.89
CA GLU A 11 -4.23 12.67 -25.25
C GLU A 11 -5.00 11.46 -24.70
N ASP A 12 -4.36 10.60 -23.90
CA ASP A 12 -5.05 9.54 -23.18
C ASP A 12 -5.37 9.99 -21.74
N PRO A 13 -6.60 10.46 -21.44
CA PRO A 13 -7.00 10.83 -20.08
C PRO A 13 -6.98 9.65 -19.11
N GLU A 14 -6.69 8.44 -19.60
CA GLU A 14 -6.64 7.20 -18.84
C GLU A 14 -5.28 6.48 -18.96
N CYS A 15 -4.12 7.16 -18.92
CA CYS A 15 -2.84 6.48 -18.67
C CYS A 15 -2.86 5.84 -17.25
N LYS A 16 -3.53 4.69 -17.15
CA LYS A 16 -3.63 3.84 -15.98
C LYS A 16 -2.47 2.85 -16.08
N CYS A 17 -1.46 3.04 -15.23
CA CYS A 17 -0.40 2.04 -15.11
C CYS A 17 -1.01 0.66 -14.82
N ARG A 18 -0.40 -0.41 -15.38
CA ARG A 18 -0.88 -1.78 -15.13
C ARG A 18 -0.85 -2.10 -13.63
N GLN A 19 -1.63 -3.10 -13.22
CA GLN A 19 -1.60 -3.59 -11.84
C GLN A 19 -0.15 -3.91 -11.38
N GLY A 20 0.25 -3.34 -10.24
CA GLY A 20 1.61 -3.44 -9.71
C GLY A 20 2.58 -2.34 -10.19
N TYR A 21 2.11 -1.37 -10.97
CA TYR A 21 2.87 -0.21 -11.42
C TYR A 21 2.11 1.07 -11.07
N SER A 22 2.83 2.16 -10.85
CA SER A 22 2.25 3.46 -10.52
C SER A 22 3.05 4.60 -11.15
N CYS A 23 2.36 5.70 -11.45
CA CYS A 23 2.98 6.95 -11.88
C CYS A 23 3.89 7.45 -10.77
N VAL A 24 5.11 7.90 -11.08
CA VAL A 24 6.01 8.53 -10.09
C VAL A 24 6.05 10.05 -10.19
N ASP A 25 5.49 10.60 -11.26
CA ASP A 25 5.42 12.03 -11.53
C ASP A 25 3.98 12.48 -11.76
N ARG A 26 3.71 13.77 -11.52
CA ARG A 26 2.41 14.41 -11.79
C ARG A 26 1.90 14.21 -13.22
N PRO A 27 2.71 14.36 -14.28
CA PRO A 27 2.26 14.10 -15.64
C PRO A 27 2.15 12.61 -15.99
N CYS A 28 2.46 11.68 -15.08
CA CYS A 28 2.47 10.22 -15.30
C CYS A 28 3.14 9.81 -16.62
N LEU A 29 4.26 10.46 -16.97
CA LEU A 29 5.01 10.13 -18.19
C LEU A 29 5.65 8.73 -18.09
N TYR A 30 5.94 8.30 -16.86
CA TYR A 30 6.60 7.03 -16.55
C TYR A 30 5.82 6.26 -15.49
N CYS A 31 5.61 4.97 -15.75
CA CYS A 31 5.08 4.01 -14.79
C CYS A 31 6.25 3.21 -14.21
N GLU A 32 6.48 3.33 -12.90
CA GLU A 32 7.45 2.48 -12.20
C GLU A 32 6.78 1.28 -11.55
N LYS A 33 7.51 0.16 -11.47
CA LYS A 33 7.07 -1.02 -10.73
C LYS A 33 7.03 -0.67 -9.25
N LEU A 34 5.89 -0.90 -8.60
CA LEU A 34 5.76 -0.73 -7.16
C LEU A 34 6.58 -1.81 -6.44
N PRO A 35 7.29 -1.45 -5.34
CA PRO A 35 7.91 -2.46 -4.50
C PRO A 35 6.86 -3.41 -3.91
N GLU A 36 7.24 -4.68 -3.78
CA GLU A 36 6.36 -5.70 -3.22
C GLU A 36 6.54 -5.74 -1.70
N CYS A 37 5.59 -5.16 -0.96
CA CYS A 37 5.64 -5.07 0.49
C CYS A 37 5.24 -6.39 1.13
N GLY A 38 5.97 -6.76 2.18
CA GLY A 38 5.72 -7.97 2.95
C GLY A 38 4.46 -7.87 3.81
N GLU A 39 4.18 -8.94 4.55
CA GLU A 39 3.20 -8.88 5.63
C GLU A 39 3.71 -7.91 6.71
N GLY A 40 2.81 -7.13 7.27
CA GLY A 40 3.11 -6.09 8.25
C GLY A 40 3.82 -4.87 7.70
N GLU A 41 3.82 -4.72 6.38
CA GLU A 41 4.21 -3.52 5.68
C GLU A 41 3.07 -3.03 4.79
N GLU A 42 3.06 -1.73 4.53
CA GLU A 42 2.19 -1.10 3.56
C GLU A 42 2.98 -0.25 2.58
N LEU A 43 2.44 -0.12 1.39
CA LEU A 43 2.98 0.74 0.37
C LEU A 43 2.58 2.19 0.65
N VAL A 44 3.56 3.05 0.93
CA VAL A 44 3.33 4.48 1.16
C VAL A 44 3.92 5.33 0.05
N LYS A 45 3.20 6.39 -0.32
CA LYS A 45 3.67 7.44 -1.22
C LYS A 45 4.37 8.53 -0.41
N ILE A 46 5.65 8.74 -0.66
CA ILE A 46 6.48 9.72 0.04
C ILE A 46 6.79 10.85 -0.94
N GLY A 47 6.43 12.08 -0.57
CA GLY A 47 6.62 13.28 -1.41
C GLY A 47 5.34 13.72 -2.13
N SER A 48 5.31 14.99 -2.52
CA SER A 48 4.10 15.68 -3.05
C SER A 48 4.24 16.13 -4.50
N ALA A 49 5.45 16.48 -4.93
CA ALA A 49 5.76 16.90 -6.31
C ALA A 49 6.55 15.79 -6.99
N ASP A 50 7.74 15.50 -6.46
CA ASP A 50 8.52 14.29 -6.74
C ASP A 50 8.19 13.28 -5.65
N PHE A 51 7.56 12.17 -6.02
CA PHE A 51 7.12 11.18 -5.05
C PHE A 51 7.61 9.79 -5.39
N THR A 52 7.93 9.04 -4.35
CA THR A 52 8.42 7.68 -4.46
C THR A 52 7.55 6.74 -3.63
N PHE A 53 7.47 5.49 -4.06
CA PHE A 53 6.75 4.46 -3.32
C PHE A 53 7.75 3.65 -2.50
N LYS A 54 7.49 3.49 -1.21
CA LYS A 54 8.29 2.65 -0.32
C LYS A 54 7.39 1.79 0.54
N CYS A 55 7.90 0.64 0.96
CA CYS A 55 7.28 -0.16 1.99
C CYS A 55 7.63 0.42 3.35
N ARG A 56 6.61 0.66 4.16
CA ARG A 56 6.73 1.12 5.53
C ARG A 56 6.11 0.07 6.46
N PRO A 57 6.74 -0.27 7.59
CA PRO A 57 6.13 -1.15 8.57
C PRO A 57 4.83 -0.53 9.13
N CYS A 58 3.86 -1.38 9.43
CA CYS A 58 2.63 -0.95 10.09
C CYS A 58 2.92 -0.29 11.43
N GLU A 59 2.26 0.85 11.67
CA GLU A 59 2.38 1.59 12.92
C GLU A 59 1.74 0.79 14.07
N PRO A 60 2.23 0.93 15.31
CA PRO A 60 1.61 0.28 16.47
C PRO A 60 0.11 0.61 16.56
N GLY A 61 -0.72 -0.41 16.71
CA GLY A 61 -2.17 -0.28 16.58
C GLY A 61 -2.74 -0.67 15.21
N THR A 62 -1.88 -0.99 14.24
CA THR A 62 -2.28 -1.46 12.91
C THR A 62 -1.59 -2.75 12.51
N TYR A 63 -2.18 -3.49 11.57
CA TYR A 63 -1.65 -4.74 11.05
C TYR A 63 -1.95 -4.93 9.56
N SER A 64 -1.12 -5.72 8.88
CA SER A 64 -1.33 -6.18 7.51
C SER A 64 -0.98 -7.66 7.41
N ASN A 65 -1.97 -8.52 7.20
CA ASN A 65 -1.80 -9.97 7.09
C ASN A 65 -1.69 -10.47 5.65
N VAL A 66 -1.55 -9.56 4.68
CA VAL A 66 -1.46 -9.88 3.26
C VAL A 66 -0.30 -9.12 2.63
N LYS A 67 0.39 -9.75 1.68
CA LYS A 67 1.43 -9.09 0.87
C LYS A 67 0.80 -7.98 0.03
N ASN A 68 1.50 -6.87 -0.11
CA ASN A 68 0.99 -5.66 -0.78
C ASN A 68 -0.34 -5.15 -0.18
N GLY A 69 -0.60 -5.47 1.09
CA GLY A 69 -1.75 -4.97 1.84
C GLY A 69 -1.55 -3.53 2.29
N TRP A 70 -2.64 -2.96 2.81
CA TRP A 70 -2.59 -1.73 3.60
C TRP A 70 -2.70 -2.07 5.09
N CYS A 71 -2.09 -1.26 5.94
CA CYS A 71 -2.19 -1.44 7.37
C CYS A 71 -3.61 -1.08 7.82
N ARG A 72 -4.26 -2.00 8.52
CA ARG A 72 -5.61 -1.85 9.08
C ARG A 72 -5.51 -1.72 10.58
N ASN A 73 -6.38 -0.93 11.19
CA ASN A 73 -6.44 -0.85 12.65
C ASN A 73 -6.73 -2.22 13.25
N TRP A 74 -6.12 -2.47 14.42
CA TRP A 74 -6.47 -3.63 15.23
C TRP A 74 -7.95 -3.58 15.62
N THR A 75 -8.57 -4.75 15.75
CA THR A 75 -9.91 -4.85 16.33
C THR A 75 -9.88 -4.35 17.76
N ASP A 76 -10.75 -3.39 18.06
CA ASP A 76 -11.02 -2.94 19.42
C ASP A 76 -12.06 -3.84 20.07
N CYS A 77 -11.60 -4.82 20.85
CA CYS A 77 -12.46 -5.77 21.55
C CYS A 77 -13.36 -5.10 22.59
N GLU A 78 -12.88 -4.05 23.25
CA GLU A 78 -13.60 -3.38 24.33
C GLU A 78 -14.83 -2.65 23.79
N SER A 79 -14.74 -2.06 22.60
CA SER A 79 -15.88 -1.46 21.91
C SER A 79 -17.01 -2.47 21.62
N PHE A 80 -16.72 -3.76 21.58
CA PHE A 80 -17.72 -4.83 21.41
C PHE A 80 -18.08 -5.53 22.73
N GLY A 81 -17.54 -5.08 23.87
CA GLY A 81 -17.74 -5.71 25.18
C GLY A 81 -16.98 -7.03 25.37
N PHE A 82 -15.98 -7.31 24.52
CA PHE A 82 -15.10 -8.47 24.64
C PHE A 82 -13.77 -8.09 25.31
N LEU A 83 -13.12 -9.07 25.91
CA LEU A 83 -11.75 -8.92 26.42
C LEU A 83 -10.75 -9.28 25.32
N THR A 84 -9.68 -8.50 25.23
CA THR A 84 -8.55 -8.82 24.36
C THR A 84 -7.82 -10.06 24.89
N ILE A 85 -7.92 -11.18 24.18
CA ILE A 85 -7.22 -12.43 24.51
C ILE A 85 -5.76 -12.34 24.05
N LYS A 86 -5.54 -11.83 22.84
CA LYS A 86 -4.20 -11.67 22.26
C LYS A 86 -4.11 -10.34 21.54
N GLN A 87 -3.13 -9.53 21.96
CA GLN A 87 -2.84 -8.27 21.30
C GLN A 87 -2.35 -8.49 19.87
N GLY A 88 -2.84 -7.67 18.94
CA GLY A 88 -2.35 -7.63 17.57
C GLY A 88 -0.87 -7.24 17.48
N ASN A 89 -0.27 -7.47 16.32
CA ASN A 89 1.07 -6.99 15.97
C ASN A 89 1.03 -6.40 14.55
N SER A 90 2.19 -6.12 13.95
CA SER A 90 2.21 -5.59 12.59
C SER A 90 1.64 -6.56 11.54
N THR A 91 1.66 -7.88 11.78
CA THR A 91 1.21 -8.89 10.80
C THR A 91 -0.14 -9.53 11.13
N HIS A 92 -0.60 -9.43 12.37
CA HIS A 92 -1.77 -10.13 12.90
C HIS A 92 -2.70 -9.17 13.64
N ASN A 93 -3.99 -9.41 13.50
CA ASN A 93 -5.00 -8.65 14.22
C ASN A 93 -5.04 -9.01 15.72
N THR A 94 -5.63 -8.14 16.52
CA THR A 94 -6.08 -8.46 17.87
C THR A 94 -7.14 -9.54 17.85
N VAL A 95 -7.06 -10.46 18.81
CA VAL A 95 -8.04 -11.53 19.02
C VAL A 95 -8.83 -11.23 20.29
N CYS A 96 -10.13 -11.10 20.09
CA CYS A 96 -11.19 -11.29 21.08
C CYS A 96 -11.74 -12.72 20.88
#